data_AF-A0A7M2SV45-F1
#
_entry.id   AF-A0A7M2SV45-F1
#
_cell.length_a   1.000
_cell.length_b   1.000
_cell.length_c   1.000
_cell.angle_alpha   90.00
_cell.angle_beta   90.00
_cell.angle_gamma   90.00
#
_symmetry.space_group_name_H-M   'P 1'
#
loop_
_entity.id
_entity.type
_entity.pdbx_description
1 polymer ?
#
loop_
_entity_poly.entity_id
_entity_poly.type
_entity_poly.pdbx_seq_one_letter_code
_entity_poly.pdbx_strand_id
1 'polypeptide(L)'
;MTTANLAPLSAFDDAMAKARYAAVQTLSLVSVTLHRQFPTGAYLVLKRPMGDYDDDTIELDSVRDVQGEIVRELNPYDLASDRLPDVPEDLAALWGDTDPRKPEEVLELLRRIDELARYDFLDFLPEELRTDEEIEAENEGGRTPLGIPLAAEHCQEHGPMCEPDDHAEPPTVHGK
;
A
#
# COMPACT_ATOMS: atom_id res chain seq x y z
N MET A 1 -1.76 -17.48 48.19
CA MET A 1 -0.67 -17.11 47.28
C MET A 1 -1.12 -17.46 45.89
N THR A 2 -1.50 -16.46 45.10
CA THR A 2 -2.06 -16.65 43.75
C THR A 2 -0.91 -16.66 42.77
N THR A 3 -0.61 -17.82 42.18
CA THR A 3 0.37 -17.97 41.11
C THR A 3 -0.15 -17.23 39.88
N ALA A 4 0.52 -16.12 39.52
CA ALA A 4 0.32 -15.47 38.25
C ALA A 4 0.68 -16.47 37.14
N ASN A 5 -0.32 -16.88 36.38
CA ASN A 5 -0.18 -17.78 35.24
C ASN A 5 0.39 -16.94 34.09
N LEU A 6 1.72 -16.77 34.07
CA LEU A 6 2.42 -16.07 32.99
C LEU A 6 2.21 -16.89 31.71
N ALA A 7 1.51 -16.32 30.73
CA ALA A 7 1.41 -16.93 29.41
C ALA A 7 2.83 -17.22 28.88
N PRO A 8 3.10 -18.42 28.37
CA PRO A 8 4.43 -18.76 27.87
C PRO A 8 4.78 -17.87 26.67
N LEU A 9 6.06 -17.52 26.52
CA LEU A 9 6.59 -16.70 25.41
C LEU A 9 6.08 -17.15 24.03
N SER A 10 5.83 -18.45 23.83
CA SER A 10 5.25 -18.99 22.60
C SER A 10 3.88 -18.41 22.22
N ALA A 11 3.02 -18.05 23.19
CA ALA A 11 1.72 -17.46 22.88
C ALA A 11 1.84 -16.02 22.36
N PHE A 12 2.88 -15.30 22.80
CA PHE A 12 3.20 -13.95 22.30
C PHE A 12 3.78 -14.02 20.89
N ASP A 13 4.71 -14.95 20.64
CA ASP A 13 5.28 -15.17 19.30
C ASP A 13 4.20 -15.59 18.29
N ASP A 14 3.28 -16.46 18.68
CA ASP A 14 2.14 -16.87 17.85
C ASP A 14 1.20 -15.69 17.55
N ALA A 15 0.95 -14.83 18.54
CA ALA A 15 0.11 -13.63 18.35
C ALA A 15 0.79 -12.64 17.40
N MET A 16 2.10 -12.42 17.55
CA MET A 16 2.88 -11.55 16.67
C MET A 16 2.92 -12.08 15.24
N ALA A 17 3.14 -13.39 15.06
CA ALA A 17 3.12 -14.02 13.74
C ALA A 17 1.75 -13.86 13.05
N LYS A 18 0.64 -14.03 13.80
CA LYS A 18 -0.71 -13.79 13.27
C LYS A 18 -0.95 -12.33 12.90
N ALA A 19 -0.49 -11.40 13.72
CA ALA A 19 -0.61 -9.98 13.43
C ALA A 19 0.17 -9.61 12.17
N ARG A 20 1.40 -10.11 12.00
CA ARG A 20 2.21 -9.86 10.80
C ARG A 20 1.57 -10.46 9.55
N TYR A 21 1.03 -11.67 9.66
CA TYR A 21 0.28 -12.28 8.57
C TYR A 21 -0.95 -11.43 8.19
N ALA A 22 -1.73 -10.97 9.17
CA ALA A 22 -2.87 -10.10 8.93
C ALA A 22 -2.45 -8.78 8.26
N ALA A 23 -1.35 -8.17 8.69
CA ALA A 23 -0.81 -6.96 8.07
C ALA A 23 -0.50 -7.15 6.57
N VAL A 24 0.14 -8.27 6.19
CA VAL A 24 0.40 -8.59 4.77
C VAL A 24 -0.91 -8.75 3.97
N GLN A 25 -1.91 -9.41 4.56
CA GLN A 25 -3.22 -9.56 3.89
C GLN A 25 -3.93 -8.21 3.73
N THR A 26 -3.85 -7.33 4.74
CA THR A 26 -4.40 -5.98 4.67
C THR A 26 -3.69 -5.13 3.63
N LEU A 27 -2.35 -5.18 3.53
CA LEU A 27 -1.61 -4.51 2.45
C LEU A 27 -2.07 -4.99 1.08
N SER A 28 -2.23 -6.31 0.92
CA SER A 28 -2.73 -6.89 -0.34
C SER A 28 -4.14 -6.39 -0.67
N LEU A 29 -5.03 -6.26 0.33
CA LEU A 29 -6.36 -5.69 0.16
C LEU A 29 -6.29 -4.22 -0.28
N VAL A 30 -5.43 -3.41 0.35
CA VAL A 30 -5.20 -2.01 -0.02
C VAL A 30 -4.72 -1.91 -1.46
N SER A 31 -3.70 -2.69 -1.84
CA SER A 31 -3.15 -2.73 -3.19
C SER A 31 -4.21 -3.04 -4.25
N VAL A 32 -4.95 -4.14 -4.08
CA VAL A 32 -6.00 -4.56 -5.02
C VAL A 32 -7.10 -3.51 -5.12
N THR A 33 -7.50 -2.92 -4.00
CA THR A 33 -8.55 -1.89 -3.96
C THR A 33 -8.15 -0.64 -4.71
N LEU A 34 -6.96 -0.12 -4.43
CA LEU A 34 -6.46 1.07 -5.10
C LEU A 34 -6.19 0.82 -6.59
N HIS A 35 -5.76 -0.38 -6.97
CA HIS A 35 -5.64 -0.73 -8.38
C HIS A 35 -6.99 -0.78 -9.10
N ARG A 36 -8.07 -1.20 -8.42
CA ARG A 36 -9.43 -1.09 -8.99
C ARG A 36 -9.88 0.36 -9.15
N GLN A 37 -9.52 1.23 -8.22
CA GLN A 37 -9.85 2.66 -8.28
C GLN A 37 -8.99 3.42 -9.30
N PHE A 38 -7.74 2.99 -9.48
CA PHE A 38 -6.75 3.59 -10.37
C PHE A 38 -6.09 2.51 -11.23
N PRO A 39 -6.75 2.04 -12.31
CA PRO A 39 -6.25 0.92 -13.12
C PRO A 39 -4.89 1.15 -13.79
N THR A 40 -4.50 2.41 -14.01
CA THR A 40 -3.17 2.79 -14.52
C THR A 40 -2.15 3.01 -13.41
N GLY A 41 -2.57 2.99 -12.14
CA GLY A 41 -1.69 3.13 -10.99
C GLY A 41 -0.90 1.85 -10.73
N ALA A 42 0.41 2.00 -10.62
CA ALA A 42 1.37 0.95 -10.31
C ALA A 42 1.80 0.98 -8.85
N TYR A 43 1.91 2.15 -8.24
CA TYR A 43 2.34 2.32 -6.86
C TYR A 43 1.46 3.32 -6.11
N LEU A 44 1.11 3.00 -4.87
CA LEU A 44 0.77 4.00 -3.87
C LEU A 44 2.07 4.48 -3.22
N VAL A 45 2.30 5.78 -3.29
CA VAL A 45 3.45 6.45 -2.71
C VAL A 45 3.06 7.03 -1.36
N LEU A 46 3.93 6.78 -0.37
CA LEU A 46 3.81 7.31 0.98
C LEU A 46 5.01 8.17 1.30
N LYS A 47 4.78 9.22 2.09
CA LYS A 47 5.82 10.03 2.69
C LYS A 47 6.03 9.65 4.14
N ARG A 48 7.27 9.70 4.59
CA ARG A 48 7.65 9.63 6.00
C ARG A 48 8.48 10.88 6.30
N PRO A 49 7.82 12.02 6.59
CA PRO A 49 8.50 13.29 6.77
C PRO A 49 9.47 13.23 7.95
N MET A 50 10.66 13.79 7.74
CA MET A 50 11.63 14.00 8.81
C MET A 50 11.37 15.39 9.41
N GLY A 51 10.51 15.45 10.44
CA GLY A 51 10.15 16.70 11.11
C GLY A 51 10.80 16.86 12.48
N ASP A 52 10.86 18.10 12.98
CA ASP A 52 11.30 18.44 14.36
C ASP A 52 10.33 17.92 15.45
N TYR A 53 9.15 17.46 15.05
CA TYR A 53 8.18 16.78 15.89
C TYR A 53 8.27 15.28 15.61
N ASP A 54 8.55 14.51 16.67
CA ASP A 54 8.86 13.06 16.72
C ASP A 54 7.85 12.09 16.07
N ASP A 55 6.87 12.55 15.29
CA ASP A 55 5.88 11.67 14.68
C ASP A 55 6.41 11.11 13.36
N ASP A 56 7.32 10.14 13.50
CA ASP A 56 7.80 9.22 12.47
C ASP A 56 6.66 8.33 11.93
N THR A 57 5.66 9.01 11.37
CA THR A 57 4.42 8.48 10.85
C THR A 57 4.42 8.63 9.34
N ILE A 58 3.75 7.70 8.67
CA ILE A 58 3.55 7.78 7.24
C ILE A 58 2.38 8.70 6.90
N GLU A 59 2.43 9.28 5.70
CA GLU A 59 1.39 10.10 5.08
C GLU A 59 1.14 9.60 3.66
N LEU A 60 -0.10 9.74 3.16
CA LEU A 60 -0.40 9.51 1.76
C LEU A 60 0.20 10.66 0.93
N ASP A 61 0.81 10.31 -0.21
CA ASP A 61 1.34 11.29 -1.16
C ASP A 61 0.64 11.23 -2.51
N SER A 62 0.77 10.10 -3.21
CA SER A 62 0.25 9.98 -4.56
C SER A 62 0.03 8.53 -4.98
N VAL A 63 -0.78 8.32 -6.02
CA VAL A 63 -0.75 7.11 -6.84
C VAL A 63 0.02 7.42 -8.11
N ARG A 64 1.04 6.63 -8.41
CA ARG A 64 1.90 6.76 -9.60
C ARG A 64 1.77 5.57 -10.54
N ASP A 65 1.96 5.80 -11.82
CA ASP A 65 2.02 4.74 -12.83
C ASP A 65 3.43 4.10 -12.91
N VAL A 66 3.65 3.21 -13.90
CA VAL A 66 4.92 2.50 -14.08
C VAL A 66 6.05 3.40 -14.60
N GLN A 67 5.74 4.63 -15.01
CA GLN A 67 6.70 5.64 -15.43
C GLN A 67 7.03 6.63 -14.31
N GLY A 68 6.37 6.50 -13.15
CA GLY A 68 6.50 7.43 -12.03
C GLY A 68 5.65 8.69 -12.18
N GLU A 69 4.76 8.75 -13.18
CA GLU A 69 3.86 9.88 -13.36
C GLU A 69 2.71 9.81 -12.36
N ILE A 70 2.30 10.98 -11.84
CA ILE A 70 1.23 11.08 -10.86
C ILE A 70 -0.12 10.86 -11.55
N VAL A 71 -0.75 9.72 -11.27
CA VAL A 71 -2.13 9.41 -11.66
C VAL A 71 -3.11 10.13 -10.74
N ARG A 72 -2.78 10.20 -9.44
CA ARG A 72 -3.59 10.89 -8.43
C ARG A 72 -2.71 11.45 -7.33
N GLU A 73 -2.82 12.75 -7.09
CA GLU A 73 -2.27 13.38 -5.89
C GLU A 73 -3.24 13.17 -4.71
N LEU A 74 -2.69 12.89 -3.52
CA LEU A 74 -3.43 12.70 -2.28
C LEU A 74 -2.96 13.76 -1.28
N ASN A 75 -3.81 14.74 -1.02
CA ASN A 75 -3.45 15.85 -0.14
C ASN A 75 -3.62 15.44 1.34
N PRO A 76 -2.54 15.36 2.15
CA PRO A 76 -2.63 14.96 3.54
C PRO A 76 -3.47 15.92 4.41
N TYR A 77 -3.69 17.15 3.96
CA TYR A 77 -4.47 18.16 4.68
C TYR A 77 -5.98 18.15 4.35
N ASP A 78 -6.40 17.36 3.35
CA ASP A 78 -7.79 17.35 2.85
C ASP A 78 -8.38 15.93 2.74
N LEU A 79 -7.82 14.96 3.47
CA LEU A 79 -8.21 13.55 3.39
C LEU A 79 -9.67 13.28 3.80
N ALA A 80 -10.27 14.16 4.59
CA ALA A 80 -11.65 14.01 5.07
C ALA A 80 -12.70 14.40 4.03
N SER A 81 -12.36 15.31 3.11
CA SER A 81 -13.27 15.78 2.07
C SER A 81 -13.00 15.12 0.72
N ASP A 82 -11.76 14.67 0.50
CA ASP A 82 -11.37 13.97 -0.69
C ASP A 82 -11.94 12.53 -0.72
N ARG A 83 -12.52 12.15 -1.85
CA ARG A 83 -13.14 10.83 -2.04
C ARG A 83 -12.46 10.13 -3.21
N LEU A 84 -11.91 8.96 -2.93
CA LEU A 84 -11.40 8.07 -3.97
C LEU A 84 -12.56 7.52 -4.83
N PRO A 85 -12.26 7.07 -6.05
CA PRO A 85 -13.22 6.44 -6.94
C PRO A 85 -13.99 5.28 -6.29
N ASP A 86 -15.15 4.93 -6.87
CA ASP A 86 -15.95 3.80 -6.41
C ASP A 86 -15.19 2.46 -6.50
N VAL A 87 -15.52 1.55 -5.60
CA VAL A 87 -14.98 0.19 -5.53
C VAL A 87 -16.13 -0.80 -5.75
N PRO A 88 -15.90 -1.93 -6.45
CA PRO A 88 -16.87 -3.03 -6.53
C PRO A 88 -17.36 -3.47 -5.14
N GLU A 89 -18.66 -3.82 -5.03
CA GLU A 89 -19.31 -4.13 -3.75
C GLU A 89 -18.67 -5.32 -3.01
N ASP A 90 -18.25 -6.33 -3.76
CA ASP A 90 -17.56 -7.52 -3.24
C ASP A 90 -16.21 -7.16 -2.60
N LEU A 91 -15.46 -6.25 -3.23
CA LEU A 91 -14.20 -5.77 -2.70
C LEU A 91 -14.41 -4.80 -1.52
N ALA A 92 -15.41 -3.91 -1.60
CA ALA A 92 -15.78 -3.04 -0.48
C ALA A 92 -16.19 -3.83 0.77
N ALA A 93 -16.89 -4.95 0.61
CA ALA A 93 -17.28 -5.81 1.73
C ALA A 93 -16.08 -6.40 2.50
N LEU A 94 -14.92 -6.57 1.85
CA LEU A 94 -13.70 -7.07 2.51
C LEU A 94 -13.09 -6.06 3.49
N TRP A 95 -13.46 -4.78 3.37
CA TRP A 95 -13.01 -3.72 4.29
C TRP A 95 -13.83 -3.65 5.58
N GLY A 96 -14.92 -4.42 5.67
CA GLY A 96 -15.80 -4.44 6.84
C GLY A 96 -16.46 -3.09 7.08
N ASP A 97 -16.21 -2.49 8.25
CA ASP A 97 -16.75 -1.17 8.62
C ASP A 97 -15.91 0.00 8.06
N THR A 98 -14.76 -0.29 7.46
CA THR A 98 -13.87 0.72 6.87
C THR A 98 -14.29 1.04 5.44
N ASP A 99 -14.31 2.32 5.09
CA ASP A 99 -14.68 2.86 3.78
C ASP A 99 -13.43 3.09 2.91
N PRO A 100 -13.16 2.22 1.91
CA PRO A 100 -11.99 2.33 1.03
C PRO A 100 -11.99 3.58 0.15
N ARG A 101 -13.08 4.36 0.15
CA ARG A 101 -13.17 5.61 -0.61
C ARG A 101 -12.66 6.80 0.17
N LYS A 102 -12.39 6.66 1.47
CA LYS A 102 -11.84 7.73 2.30
C LYS A 102 -10.33 7.55 2.45
N PRO A 103 -9.52 8.47 1.90
CA PRO A 103 -8.07 8.41 2.05
C PRO A 103 -7.61 8.32 3.51
N GLU A 104 -8.28 9.00 4.44
CA GLU A 104 -7.95 8.93 5.87
C GLU A 104 -8.06 7.51 6.44
N GLU A 105 -9.06 6.74 6.04
CA GLU A 105 -9.29 5.38 6.53
C GLU A 105 -8.27 4.39 5.94
N VAL A 106 -7.87 4.60 4.68
CA VAL A 106 -6.74 3.87 4.06
C VAL A 106 -5.45 4.18 4.83
N LEU A 107 -5.18 5.45 5.11
CA LEU A 107 -3.98 5.87 5.84
C LEU A 107 -3.94 5.31 7.26
N GLU A 108 -5.06 5.32 7.98
CA GLU A 108 -5.14 4.74 9.32
C GLU A 108 -4.80 3.24 9.33
N LEU A 109 -5.27 2.47 8.35
CA LEU A 109 -4.90 1.06 8.23
C LEU A 109 -3.41 0.89 7.96
N LEU A 110 -2.85 1.67 7.05
CA LEU A 110 -1.42 1.61 6.74
C LEU A 110 -0.55 2.00 7.95
N ARG A 111 -0.96 3.01 8.74
CA ARG A 111 -0.28 3.39 9.97
C ARG A 111 -0.29 2.27 11.00
N ARG A 112 -1.42 1.58 11.19
CA ARG A 112 -1.51 0.41 12.09
C ARG A 112 -0.61 -0.74 11.65
N ILE A 113 -0.45 -0.95 10.34
CA ILE A 113 0.48 -1.94 9.78
C ILE A 113 1.93 -1.54 10.08
N ASP A 114 2.29 -0.28 9.82
CA ASP A 114 3.63 0.24 10.08
C ASP A 114 4.00 0.22 11.58
N GLU A 115 3.05 0.51 12.46
CA GLU A 115 3.23 0.44 13.91
C GLU A 115 3.49 -0.98 14.42
N LEU A 116 2.99 -2.01 13.73
CA LEU A 116 3.19 -3.40 14.13
C LEU A 116 4.66 -3.83 14.02
N ALA A 117 5.32 -3.43 12.95
CA ALA A 117 6.73 -3.68 12.71
C ALA A 117 7.29 -2.62 11.77
N ARG A 118 7.75 -1.53 12.38
CA ARG A 118 8.21 -0.35 11.65
C ARG A 118 9.38 -0.73 10.74
N TYR A 119 9.32 -0.26 9.49
CA TYR A 119 10.31 -0.54 8.44
C TYR A 119 10.38 -1.99 7.93
N ASP A 120 9.50 -2.89 8.40
CA ASP A 120 9.50 -4.29 7.91
C ASP A 120 8.54 -4.52 6.73
N PHE A 121 7.53 -3.65 6.58
CA PHE A 121 6.43 -3.86 5.63
C PHE A 121 6.45 -2.92 4.43
N LEU A 122 7.12 -1.77 4.56
CA LEU A 122 7.12 -0.71 3.57
C LEU A 122 8.54 -0.46 3.12
N ASP A 123 8.76 -0.70 1.83
CA ASP A 123 10.04 -0.45 1.18
C ASP A 123 10.05 0.92 0.51
N PHE A 124 11.24 1.41 0.19
CA PHE A 124 11.37 2.59 -0.65
C PHE A 124 10.75 2.33 -2.03
N LEU A 125 10.13 3.36 -2.60
CA LEU A 125 9.69 3.35 -4.00
C LEU A 125 10.87 3.00 -4.91
N PRO A 126 10.77 2.26 -6.01
CA PRO A 126 11.91 2.05 -6.92
C PRO A 126 12.57 3.37 -7.36
N GLU A 127 13.91 3.42 -7.37
CA GLU A 127 14.69 4.65 -7.61
C GLU A 127 14.32 5.30 -8.94
N GLU A 128 14.07 4.50 -9.97
CA GLU A 128 13.65 4.93 -11.31
C GLU A 128 12.29 5.64 -11.36
N LEU A 129 11.48 5.53 -10.29
CA LEU A 129 10.16 6.18 -10.17
C LEU A 129 10.19 7.38 -9.20
N ARG A 130 11.37 7.68 -8.63
CA ARG A 130 11.58 8.83 -7.74
C ARG A 130 11.98 10.05 -8.55
N THR A 131 11.60 11.23 -8.06
CA THR A 131 12.11 12.50 -8.58
C THR A 131 13.53 12.77 -8.04
N ASP A 132 14.28 13.66 -8.69
CA ASP A 132 15.60 14.08 -8.18
C ASP A 132 15.52 14.66 -6.76
N GLU A 133 14.44 15.39 -6.45
CA GLU A 133 14.18 15.96 -5.12
C GLU A 133 13.95 14.87 -4.07
N GLU A 134 13.25 13.80 -4.43
CA GLU A 134 13.01 12.64 -3.56
C GLU A 134 14.31 11.89 -3.27
N ILE A 135 15.18 11.74 -4.27
CA ILE A 135 16.50 11.12 -4.11
C ILE A 135 17.41 12.00 -3.24
N GLU A 136 17.40 13.33 -3.44
CA GLU A 136 18.16 14.25 -2.60
C GLU A 136 17.69 14.20 -1.14
N ALA A 137 16.37 14.24 -0.91
CA ALA A 137 15.78 14.14 0.42
C ALA A 137 16.19 12.84 1.14
N GLU A 138 16.21 11.70 0.43
CA GLU A 138 16.71 10.43 1.00
C GLU A 138 18.20 10.49 1.34
N ASN A 139 19.04 11.02 0.44
CA ASN A 139 20.48 11.16 0.67
C ASN A 139 20.81 12.07 1.86
N GLU A 140 19.95 13.04 2.16
CA GLU A 140 20.04 13.91 3.34
C GLU A 140 19.57 13.21 4.64
N GLY A 141 19.12 11.96 4.56
CA GLY A 141 18.67 11.15 5.69
C GLY A 141 17.15 10.96 5.76
N GLY A 142 16.42 11.48 4.77
CA GLY A 142 14.98 11.24 4.59
C GLY A 142 14.67 9.77 4.36
N ARG A 143 13.47 9.33 4.76
CA ARG A 143 13.00 7.94 4.66
C ARG A 143 11.80 7.81 3.73
N THR A 144 11.84 8.59 2.67
CA THR A 144 10.75 8.81 1.72
C THR A 144 11.36 8.99 0.34
N PRO A 145 10.67 8.61 -0.75
CA PRO A 145 9.35 7.99 -0.81
C PRO A 145 9.34 6.48 -0.52
N LEU A 146 8.27 6.02 0.14
CA LEU A 146 7.95 4.60 0.30
C LEU A 146 6.92 4.19 -0.76
N GLY A 147 6.98 2.94 -1.22
CA GLY A 147 6.11 2.43 -2.28
C GLY A 147 5.35 1.18 -1.89
N ILE A 148 4.04 1.15 -2.17
CA ILE A 148 3.20 -0.05 -2.13
C ILE A 148 2.76 -0.38 -3.56
N PRO A 149 3.17 -1.53 -4.13
CA PRO A 149 2.71 -1.96 -5.45
C PRO A 149 1.18 -2.16 -5.47
N LEU A 150 0.51 -1.62 -6.47
CA LEU A 150 -0.95 -1.70 -6.65
C LEU A 150 -1.34 -2.83 -7.58
N ALA A 151 -0.57 -3.04 -8.64
CA ALA A 151 -0.69 -4.24 -9.45
C ALA A 151 -0.24 -5.44 -8.61
N ALA A 152 -1.15 -6.34 -8.29
CA ALA A 152 -0.75 -7.61 -7.72
C ALA A 152 0.16 -8.30 -8.76
N GLU A 153 1.43 -8.51 -8.42
CA GLU A 153 2.24 -9.55 -9.07
C GLU A 153 1.62 -10.96 -8.88
N HIS A 154 0.48 -11.05 -8.22
CA HIS A 154 -0.32 -12.23 -8.06
C HIS A 154 -1.63 -12.05 -8.84
N CYS A 155 -1.59 -12.43 -10.11
CA CYS A 155 -2.78 -12.96 -10.75
C CYS A 155 -3.33 -14.07 -9.82
N GLN A 156 -4.50 -13.85 -9.22
CA GLN A 156 -5.12 -14.82 -8.30
C GLN A 156 -5.35 -16.20 -8.95
N GLU A 157 -5.31 -16.28 -10.30
CA GLU A 157 -5.38 -17.55 -11.04
C GLU A 157 -4.03 -18.25 -11.23
N HIS A 158 -2.88 -17.53 -11.23
CA HIS A 158 -1.62 -18.08 -11.75
C HIS A 158 -0.40 -17.97 -10.80
N GLY A 159 -0.51 -17.26 -9.66
CA GLY A 159 0.64 -17.06 -8.77
C GLY A 159 1.78 -16.27 -9.43
N PRO A 160 3.03 -16.31 -8.91
CA PRO A 160 4.16 -15.48 -9.35
C PRO A 160 4.73 -15.84 -10.74
N MET A 161 3.94 -16.50 -11.60
CA MET A 161 4.33 -17.05 -12.90
C MET A 161 3.65 -16.33 -14.08
N CYS A 162 3.12 -15.12 -13.90
CA CYS A 162 2.61 -14.35 -15.02
C CYS A 162 3.76 -13.82 -15.88
N GLU A 163 4.01 -14.48 -17.01
CA GLU A 163 4.83 -13.91 -18.07
C GLU A 163 4.08 -12.70 -18.69
N PRO A 164 4.79 -11.60 -18.99
CA PRO A 164 4.19 -10.33 -19.42
C PRO A 164 3.51 -10.34 -20.81
N ASP A 165 3.50 -11.46 -21.52
CA ASP A 165 3.10 -11.53 -22.94
C ASP A 165 1.65 -11.98 -23.20
N ASP A 166 0.89 -12.40 -22.18
CA ASP A 166 -0.47 -12.94 -22.36
C ASP A 166 -1.59 -11.89 -22.50
N HIS A 167 -1.23 -10.61 -22.61
CA HIS A 167 -2.16 -9.53 -22.98
C HIS A 167 -1.87 -8.96 -24.36
N ALA A 168 -1.36 -9.81 -25.28
CA ALA A 168 -1.34 -9.48 -26.70
C ALA A 168 -2.76 -9.16 -27.19
N GLU A 169 -2.90 -7.96 -27.76
CA GLU A 169 -4.11 -7.43 -28.39
C GLU A 169 -4.84 -8.48 -29.24
N PRO A 170 -6.19 -8.49 -29.26
CA PRO A 170 -6.90 -9.39 -30.17
C PRO A 170 -6.52 -9.06 -31.62
N PRO A 171 -6.19 -10.06 -32.45
CA PRO A 171 -5.81 -9.83 -33.82
C PRO A 171 -6.95 -9.13 -34.56
N THR A 172 -6.62 -7.98 -35.15
CA THR A 172 -7.49 -7.28 -36.10
C THR A 172 -7.82 -8.22 -37.25
N VAL A 173 -9.06 -8.71 -37.28
CA VAL A 173 -9.58 -9.49 -38.40
C VAL A 173 -9.79 -8.53 -39.57
N HIS A 174 -8.78 -8.43 -40.43
CA HIS A 174 -8.92 -7.86 -41.77
C HIS A 174 -9.10 -8.98 -42.79
N GLY A 175 -10.26 -8.97 -43.47
CA GLY A 175 -10.51 -9.69 -44.73
C GLY A 175 -11.87 -10.37 -44.75
N LYS A 176 -12.69 -10.27 -45.79
CA LYS A 176 -12.58 -9.62 -47.11
C LYS A 176 -14.00 -9.55 -47.68
#